data_AF-A0A4V1ABR3-F1
#
_entry.id   AF-A0A4V1ABR3-F1
#
_cell.length_a   1.000
_cell.length_b   1.000
_cell.length_c   1.000
_cell.angle_alpha   90.00
_cell.angle_beta   90.00
_cell.angle_gamma   90.00
#
_symmetry.space_group_name_H-M   'P 1'
#
loop_
_entity.id
_entity.type
_entity.pdbx_description
1 polymer ?
#
loop_
_entity_poly.entity_id
_entity_poly.type
_entity_poly.pdbx_seq_one_letter_code
_entity_poly.pdbx_strand_id
1 'polypeptide(L)'
;MTLIPLPAFNDNYIWVLHDGRRALVVDPGESEGVLRWLGSQGITLDAILVTHHHGDHTGGVDALRQATGARVIGPAREVVPEPLERVSEGDTIDLLGLRFEVMDVPGHTAGHIAYHCADVDGAPLLFCGDTLFSAGCGRLFEGTPQQMLASLDRLAVLPDDTRVCCTHEYTLSNLRFARAVDPDNADLQAHEQHCQSLRERNLPTLPSSIGLEKQINPFLRVRAPALSEAARRHAPETPSDALGVFTTLRAWKNVFQ
;
A
#
# COMPACT_ATOMS: atom_id res chain seq x y z
N MET A 1 12.57 -15.31 -6.73
CA MET A 1 12.29 -13.88 -6.57
C MET A 1 12.53 -13.47 -5.13
N THR A 2 13.19 -12.34 -4.90
CA THR A 2 13.43 -11.80 -3.56
C THR A 2 12.78 -10.44 -3.44
N LEU A 3 11.95 -10.27 -2.41
CA LEU A 3 11.23 -9.02 -2.10
C LEU A 3 11.86 -8.36 -0.88
N ILE A 4 12.19 -7.06 -0.99
CA ILE A 4 12.88 -6.31 0.06
C ILE A 4 12.18 -4.96 0.25
N PRO A 5 11.77 -4.61 1.48
CA PRO A 5 11.37 -3.24 1.83
C PRO A 5 12.61 -2.40 2.14
N LEU A 6 13.04 -1.54 1.21
CA LEU A 6 14.15 -0.62 1.45
C LEU A 6 13.62 0.62 2.19
N PRO A 7 14.09 0.91 3.43
CA PRO A 7 13.64 2.10 4.16
C PRO A 7 14.08 3.39 3.47
N ALA A 8 13.17 4.35 3.37
CA ALA A 8 13.42 5.71 2.90
C ALA A 8 12.76 6.74 3.83
N PHE A 9 13.35 7.94 3.89
CA PHE A 9 12.90 9.01 4.78
C PHE A 9 12.74 8.53 6.24
N ASN A 10 11.58 8.78 6.86
CA ASN A 10 11.27 8.38 8.22
C ASN A 10 10.49 7.06 8.30
N ASP A 11 9.57 6.85 7.36
CA ASP A 11 8.63 5.72 7.40
C ASP A 11 8.25 5.16 6.03
N ASN A 12 8.81 5.66 4.92
CA ASN A 12 8.54 5.13 3.60
C ASN A 12 9.30 3.81 3.36
N TYR A 13 8.71 2.94 2.55
CA TYR A 13 9.35 1.76 1.97
C TYR A 13 9.33 1.86 0.45
N ILE A 14 10.53 1.80 -0.13
CA ILE A 14 10.72 1.54 -1.55
C ILE A 14 10.81 0.03 -1.70
N TRP A 15 9.83 -0.59 -2.35
CA TRP A 15 9.86 -2.03 -2.55
C TRP A 15 10.83 -2.38 -3.67
N VAL A 16 11.70 -3.36 -3.41
CA VAL A 16 12.57 -3.94 -4.42
C VAL A 16 12.15 -5.39 -4.64
N LEU A 17 11.92 -5.78 -5.88
CA LEU A 17 11.71 -7.17 -6.28
C LEU A 17 12.77 -7.56 -7.30
N HIS A 18 13.53 -8.62 -7.05
CA HIS A 18 14.64 -9.00 -7.93
C HIS A 18 14.79 -10.51 -8.17
N ASP A 19 15.36 -10.85 -9.33
CA ASP A 19 15.71 -12.23 -9.75
C ASP A 19 17.17 -12.61 -9.41
N GLY A 20 17.91 -11.70 -8.76
CA GLY A 20 19.33 -11.86 -8.41
C GLY A 20 20.28 -11.25 -9.43
N ARG A 21 19.77 -10.83 -10.60
CA ARG A 21 20.52 -10.11 -11.63
C ARG A 21 19.87 -8.78 -11.98
N ARG A 22 18.54 -8.76 -12.05
CA ARG A 22 17.71 -7.61 -12.37
C ARG A 22 16.69 -7.35 -11.26
N ALA A 23 16.38 -6.08 -11.05
CA ALA A 23 15.38 -5.63 -10.10
C ALA A 23 14.32 -4.75 -10.79
N LEU A 24 13.13 -4.72 -10.20
CA LEU A 24 12.23 -3.58 -10.28
C LEU A 24 12.14 -2.92 -8.91
N VAL A 25 11.89 -1.61 -8.90
CA VAL A 25 11.58 -0.85 -7.69
C VAL A 25 10.17 -0.26 -7.78
N VAL A 26 9.51 -0.09 -6.65
CA VAL A 26 8.18 0.53 -6.57
C VAL A 26 8.25 1.77 -5.70
N ASP A 27 7.70 2.87 -6.20
CA ASP A 27 7.59 4.17 -5.53
C ASP A 27 8.92 4.72 -4.95
N PRO A 28 9.98 4.85 -5.76
CA PRO A 28 11.24 5.40 -5.28
C PRO A 28 11.15 6.92 -5.06
N GLY A 29 10.74 7.33 -3.86
CA GLY A 29 10.77 8.73 -3.43
C GLY A 29 12.16 9.35 -3.36
N GLU A 30 13.20 8.53 -3.25
CA GLU A 30 14.61 8.91 -3.28
C GLU A 30 15.40 7.94 -4.15
N SER A 31 16.59 8.36 -4.60
CA SER A 31 17.42 7.58 -5.53
C SER A 31 18.74 7.08 -4.95
N GLU A 32 19.28 7.74 -3.91
CA GLU A 32 20.63 7.46 -3.41
C GLU A 32 20.69 6.11 -2.71
N GLY A 33 19.71 5.82 -1.84
CA GLY A 33 19.57 4.56 -1.13
C GLY A 33 19.37 3.40 -2.10
N VAL A 34 18.50 3.59 -3.10
CA VAL A 34 18.26 2.59 -4.16
C VAL A 34 19.53 2.30 -4.97
N LEU A 35 20.24 3.33 -5.47
CA LEU A 35 21.49 3.15 -6.24
C LEU A 35 22.58 2.49 -5.42
N ARG A 36 22.74 2.88 -4.15
CA ARG A 36 23.70 2.28 -3.23
C ARG A 36 23.40 0.80 -3.00
N TRP A 37 22.13 0.47 -2.78
CA TRP A 37 21.70 -0.92 -2.60
C TRP A 37 21.98 -1.75 -3.86
N LEU A 38 21.53 -1.28 -5.04
CA LEU A 38 21.77 -1.96 -6.32
C LEU A 38 23.27 -2.22 -6.56
N GLY A 39 24.11 -1.20 -6.36
CA GLY A 39 25.56 -1.31 -6.52
C GLY A 39 26.19 -2.32 -5.55
N SER A 40 25.74 -2.36 -4.30
CA SER A 40 26.22 -3.33 -3.30
C SER A 40 25.89 -4.77 -3.64
N GLN A 41 24.79 -5.00 -4.37
CA GLN A 41 24.33 -6.33 -4.77
C GLN A 41 24.81 -6.74 -6.17
N GLY A 42 25.36 -5.80 -6.95
CA GLY A 42 25.68 -6.03 -8.37
C GLY A 42 24.45 -6.26 -9.23
N ILE A 43 23.29 -5.72 -8.84
CA ILE A 43 22.00 -5.89 -9.52
C ILE A 43 21.71 -4.70 -10.43
N THR A 44 21.17 -4.95 -11.62
CA THR A 44 20.75 -3.91 -12.57
C THR A 44 19.27 -3.58 -12.39
N LEU A 45 18.90 -2.29 -12.39
CA LEU A 45 17.50 -1.88 -12.38
C LEU A 45 16.90 -1.99 -13.78
N ASP A 46 15.81 -2.75 -13.92
CA ASP A 46 15.10 -3.01 -15.18
C ASP A 46 13.89 -2.06 -15.31
N ALA A 47 13.15 -1.85 -14.22
CA ALA A 47 11.95 -1.04 -14.20
C ALA A 47 11.70 -0.31 -12.87
N ILE A 48 10.96 0.79 -12.96
CA ILE A 48 10.41 1.57 -11.87
C ILE A 48 8.89 1.56 -12.03
N LEU A 49 8.17 1.08 -11.03
CA LEU A 49 6.71 1.18 -10.94
C LEU A 49 6.36 2.36 -10.03
N VAL A 50 5.41 3.18 -10.46
CA VAL A 50 4.86 4.30 -9.67
C VAL A 50 3.37 4.07 -9.45
N THR A 51 2.90 4.19 -8.21
CA THR A 51 1.49 4.04 -7.87
C THR A 51 0.73 5.36 -7.99
N HIS A 52 1.36 6.47 -7.60
CA HIS A 52 0.80 7.82 -7.66
C HIS A 52 1.89 8.92 -7.61
N HIS A 53 1.47 10.17 -7.78
CA HIS A 53 2.33 11.31 -8.08
C HIS A 53 2.99 12.01 -6.88
N HIS A 54 2.68 11.62 -5.65
CA HIS A 54 3.27 12.31 -4.50
C HIS A 54 4.80 12.21 -4.50
N GLY A 55 5.46 13.26 -4.01
CA GLY A 55 6.90 13.44 -4.14
C GLY A 55 7.72 12.41 -3.37
N ASP A 56 7.21 11.89 -2.27
CA ASP A 56 7.81 10.82 -1.48
C ASP A 56 7.70 9.43 -2.14
N HIS A 57 7.06 9.34 -3.30
CA HIS A 57 6.98 8.14 -4.14
C HIS A 57 7.65 8.33 -5.51
N THR A 58 7.81 9.58 -5.96
CA THR A 58 8.31 9.90 -7.30
C THR A 58 9.64 10.67 -7.33
N GLY A 59 10.11 11.20 -6.19
CA GLY A 59 11.25 12.11 -6.12
C GLY A 59 12.58 11.52 -6.59
N GLY A 60 12.74 10.19 -6.57
CA GLY A 60 13.92 9.48 -7.04
C GLY A 60 13.87 9.03 -8.50
N VAL A 61 12.70 9.11 -9.16
CA VAL A 61 12.44 8.50 -10.47
C VAL A 61 13.39 9.00 -11.55
N ASP A 62 13.52 10.32 -11.72
CA ASP A 62 14.35 10.90 -12.78
C ASP A 62 15.84 10.53 -12.61
N ALA A 63 16.35 10.62 -11.38
CA ALA A 63 17.74 10.29 -11.07
C ALA A 63 18.02 8.80 -11.31
N LEU A 64 17.12 7.91 -10.89
CA LEU A 64 17.26 6.46 -11.13
C LEU A 64 17.20 6.13 -12.61
N ARG A 65 16.24 6.68 -13.35
CA ARG A 65 16.13 6.48 -14.80
C ARG A 65 17.40 6.96 -15.51
N GLN A 66 17.91 8.15 -15.18
CA GLN A 66 19.12 8.69 -15.80
C GLN A 66 20.36 7.83 -15.50
N ALA A 67 20.48 7.32 -14.28
CA ALA A 67 21.62 6.51 -13.86
C ALA A 67 21.60 5.07 -14.40
N THR A 68 20.40 4.51 -14.65
CA THR A 68 20.24 3.07 -14.94
C THR A 68 19.66 2.75 -16.31
N GLY A 69 18.96 3.70 -16.94
CA GLY A 69 18.16 3.47 -18.15
C GLY A 69 16.87 2.68 -17.91
N ALA A 70 16.45 2.47 -16.66
CA ALA A 70 15.25 1.71 -16.32
C ALA A 70 13.98 2.29 -16.96
N ARG A 71 13.05 1.40 -17.34
CA ARG A 71 11.71 1.77 -17.79
C ARG A 71 10.94 2.36 -16.62
N VAL A 72 10.20 3.46 -16.83
CA VAL A 72 9.32 4.03 -15.80
C VAL A 72 7.88 3.77 -16.23
N ILE A 73 7.11 3.11 -15.38
CA ILE A 73 5.72 2.73 -15.64
C ILE A 73 4.85 3.28 -14.51
N GLY A 74 3.72 3.89 -14.85
CA GLY A 74 2.89 4.58 -13.87
C GLY A 74 1.51 4.97 -14.38
N PRO A 75 0.70 5.61 -13.52
CA PRO A 75 -0.70 5.91 -13.81
C PRO A 75 -0.85 6.83 -15.01
N ALA A 76 -1.75 6.45 -15.92
CA ALA A 76 -2.05 7.23 -17.12
C ALA A 76 -2.63 8.61 -16.81
N ARG A 77 -3.27 8.77 -15.65
CA ARG A 77 -4.04 9.96 -15.26
C ARG A 77 -3.36 10.83 -14.21
N GLU A 78 -2.08 10.60 -13.91
CA GLU A 78 -1.33 11.46 -12.99
C GLU A 78 -0.08 12.08 -13.63
N VAL A 79 0.45 13.08 -12.94
CA VAL A 79 1.66 13.82 -13.33
C VAL A 79 2.85 13.18 -12.65
N VAL A 80 3.53 12.29 -13.36
CA VAL A 80 4.74 11.57 -12.93
C VAL A 80 5.90 11.95 -13.85
N PRO A 81 7.17 11.93 -13.41
CA PRO A 81 8.30 12.32 -14.24
C PRO A 81 8.42 11.56 -15.58
N GLU A 82 8.66 12.29 -16.67
CA GLU A 82 8.67 11.80 -18.07
C GLU A 82 10.08 11.46 -18.57
N PRO A 83 10.27 10.47 -19.49
CA PRO A 83 9.23 9.67 -20.15
C PRO A 83 8.62 8.60 -19.24
N LEU A 84 7.30 8.43 -19.37
CA LEU A 84 6.50 7.47 -18.64
C LEU A 84 5.72 6.53 -19.57
N GLU A 85 5.82 5.22 -19.34
CA GLU A 85 4.89 4.23 -19.88
C GLU A 85 3.60 4.29 -19.06
N ARG A 86 2.54 4.81 -19.68
CA ARG A 86 1.25 5.08 -19.03
C ARG A 86 0.38 3.84 -19.05
N VAL A 87 -0.09 3.44 -17.87
CA VAL A 87 -0.99 2.29 -17.69
C VAL A 87 -2.23 2.67 -16.91
N SER A 88 -3.28 1.88 -17.06
CA SER A 88 -4.58 2.05 -16.42
C SER A 88 -5.22 0.70 -16.14
N GLU A 89 -6.34 0.74 -15.42
CA GLU A 89 -7.27 -0.37 -15.24
C GLU A 89 -7.29 -1.43 -16.36
N GLY A 90 -6.96 -2.66 -16.00
CA GLY A 90 -7.03 -3.83 -16.89
C GLY A 90 -5.82 -4.02 -17.81
N ASP A 91 -4.89 -3.05 -17.85
CA ASP A 91 -3.61 -3.23 -18.51
C ASP A 91 -2.76 -4.28 -17.78
N THR A 92 -1.85 -4.90 -18.52
CA THR A 92 -0.90 -5.87 -17.96
C THR A 92 0.52 -5.55 -18.36
N ILE A 93 1.43 -5.71 -17.42
CA ILE A 93 2.86 -5.42 -17.58
C ILE A 93 3.65 -6.69 -17.30
N ASP A 94 4.53 -7.07 -18.23
CA ASP A 94 5.47 -8.18 -18.03
C ASP A 94 6.84 -7.64 -17.60
N LEU A 95 7.26 -7.96 -16.37
CA LEU A 95 8.54 -7.56 -15.77
C LEU A 95 9.19 -8.74 -15.06
N LEU A 96 10.49 -8.96 -15.29
CA LEU A 96 11.24 -10.06 -14.68
C LEU A 96 10.62 -11.46 -14.87
N GLY A 97 9.81 -11.66 -15.92
CA GLY A 97 9.07 -12.90 -16.17
C GLY A 97 7.79 -13.05 -15.34
N LEU A 98 7.38 -12.00 -14.63
CA LEU A 98 6.14 -11.90 -13.87
C LEU A 98 5.14 -11.02 -14.62
N ARG A 99 3.87 -11.38 -14.54
CA ARG A 99 2.76 -10.61 -15.13
C ARG A 99 2.04 -9.84 -14.03
N PHE A 100 2.06 -8.52 -14.12
CA PHE A 100 1.34 -7.61 -13.23
C PHE A 100 0.06 -7.13 -13.91
N GLU A 101 -1.07 -7.21 -13.21
CA GLU A 101 -2.33 -6.56 -13.57
C GLU A 101 -2.40 -5.19 -12.89
N VAL A 102 -2.84 -4.19 -13.65
CA VAL A 102 -3.02 -2.82 -13.17
C VAL A 102 -4.47 -2.62 -12.74
N MET A 103 -4.66 -2.08 -11.54
CA MET A 103 -5.96 -1.82 -10.94
C MET A 103 -6.08 -0.33 -10.61
N ASP A 104 -7.08 0.37 -11.16
CA ASP A 104 -7.44 1.72 -10.71
C ASP A 104 -7.99 1.62 -9.28
N VAL A 105 -7.40 2.39 -8.35
CA VAL A 105 -7.77 2.42 -6.93
C VAL A 105 -7.88 3.86 -6.40
N PRO A 106 -8.73 4.71 -7.02
CA PRO A 106 -8.85 6.12 -6.63
C PRO A 106 -9.29 6.27 -5.17
N GLY A 107 -8.78 7.30 -4.50
CA GLY A 107 -9.15 7.61 -3.13
C GLY A 107 -8.14 8.54 -2.46
N HIS A 108 -6.90 8.08 -2.34
CA HIS A 108 -5.81 8.92 -1.84
C HIS A 108 -5.53 10.06 -2.81
N THR A 109 -5.16 9.70 -4.03
CA THR A 109 -5.17 10.54 -5.22
C THR A 109 -6.25 10.06 -6.19
N ALA A 110 -6.61 10.89 -7.17
CA ALA A 110 -7.67 10.58 -8.12
C ALA A 110 -7.27 9.57 -9.20
N GLY A 111 -5.97 9.45 -9.51
CA GLY A 111 -5.44 8.54 -10.53
C GLY A 111 -4.61 7.39 -9.96
N HIS A 112 -4.71 7.11 -8.65
CA HIS A 112 -3.93 6.08 -7.97
C HIS A 112 -4.16 4.71 -8.61
N ILE A 113 -3.08 3.97 -8.83
CA ILE A 113 -3.13 2.58 -9.31
C ILE A 113 -2.39 1.62 -8.37
N ALA A 114 -2.83 0.38 -8.37
CA ALA A 114 -2.16 -0.74 -7.72
C ALA A 114 -1.69 -1.76 -8.75
N TYR A 115 -0.63 -2.49 -8.42
CA TYR A 115 -0.07 -3.56 -9.24
C TYR A 115 -0.24 -4.89 -8.52
N HIS A 116 -1.00 -5.81 -9.11
CA HIS A 116 -1.22 -7.15 -8.58
C HIS A 116 -0.52 -8.20 -9.44
N CYS A 117 0.28 -9.07 -8.83
CA CYS A 117 0.84 -10.24 -9.47
C CYS A 117 0.30 -11.49 -8.77
N ALA A 118 -0.40 -12.34 -9.52
CA ALA A 118 -1.06 -13.53 -8.97
C ALA A 118 -0.07 -14.61 -8.51
N ASP A 119 1.16 -14.62 -9.04
CA ASP A 119 2.15 -15.64 -8.74
C ASP A 119 3.56 -15.07 -8.75
N VAL A 120 4.14 -14.92 -7.56
CA VAL A 120 5.56 -14.62 -7.35
C VAL A 120 6.14 -15.69 -6.44
N ASP A 121 6.67 -16.75 -7.07
CA ASP A 121 7.17 -17.98 -6.44
C ASP A 121 6.11 -18.73 -5.61
N GLY A 122 4.89 -18.87 -6.15
CA GLY A 122 3.79 -19.63 -5.55
C GLY A 122 2.91 -18.84 -4.59
N ALA A 123 3.10 -17.51 -4.48
CA ALA A 123 2.27 -16.65 -3.65
C ALA A 123 1.96 -15.29 -4.32
N PRO A 124 0.71 -14.78 -4.22
CA PRO A 124 0.36 -13.50 -4.81
C PRO A 124 0.98 -12.30 -4.09
N LEU A 125 1.05 -11.19 -4.80
CA LEU A 125 1.69 -9.94 -4.36
C LEU A 125 0.89 -8.73 -4.85
N LEU A 126 0.70 -7.75 -3.98
CA LEU A 126 0.02 -6.49 -4.28
C LEU A 126 0.87 -5.30 -3.85
N PHE A 127 1.25 -4.46 -4.81
CA PHE A 127 1.77 -3.11 -4.53
C PHE A 127 0.61 -2.12 -4.62
N CYS A 128 0.16 -1.60 -3.49
CA CYS A 128 -1.06 -0.77 -3.39
C CYS A 128 -0.80 0.69 -3.01
N GLY A 129 0.46 1.10 -2.93
CA GLY A 129 0.85 2.44 -2.51
C GLY A 129 0.14 2.87 -1.23
N ASP A 130 -0.43 4.06 -1.27
CA ASP A 130 -1.12 4.70 -0.17
C ASP A 130 -2.63 4.39 -0.08
N THR A 131 -3.15 3.46 -0.90
CA THR A 131 -4.57 3.11 -0.85
C THR A 131 -4.89 2.26 0.39
N LEU A 132 -4.22 1.11 0.53
CA LEU A 132 -4.37 0.18 1.64
C LEU A 132 -3.07 0.17 2.45
N PHE A 133 -3.18 0.30 3.77
CA PHE A 133 -2.07 0.08 4.71
C PHE A 133 -2.40 -1.08 5.64
N SER A 134 -1.40 -1.66 6.29
CA SER A 134 -1.71 -2.60 7.37
C SER A 134 -2.48 -1.92 8.50
N ALA A 135 -3.64 -2.49 8.83
CA ALA A 135 -4.66 -1.96 9.75
C ALA A 135 -5.19 -0.54 9.42
N GLY A 136 -4.98 -0.03 8.20
CA GLY A 136 -5.36 1.33 7.81
C GLY A 136 -5.68 1.51 6.32
N CYS A 137 -5.93 2.75 5.93
CA CYS A 137 -6.00 3.18 4.54
C CYS A 137 -5.47 4.61 4.40
N GLY A 138 -5.24 5.04 3.16
CA GLY A 138 -4.82 6.40 2.83
C GLY A 138 -5.76 7.48 3.38
N ARG A 139 -5.19 8.67 3.63
CA ARG A 139 -6.00 9.88 3.73
C ARG A 139 -6.58 10.22 2.37
N LEU A 140 -7.76 10.83 2.34
CA LEU A 140 -8.42 11.26 1.11
C LEU A 140 -7.98 12.68 0.77
N PHE A 141 -6.94 12.83 -0.06
CA PHE A 141 -6.49 14.16 -0.48
C PHE A 141 -7.30 14.65 -1.69
N GLU A 142 -7.56 13.77 -2.64
CA GLU A 142 -8.24 14.13 -3.90
C GLU A 142 -9.53 13.32 -4.14
N GLY A 143 -9.58 12.09 -3.63
CA GLY A 143 -10.73 11.22 -3.79
C GLY A 143 -11.81 11.41 -2.73
N THR A 144 -12.92 10.72 -2.95
CA THR A 144 -14.09 10.70 -2.06
C THR A 144 -14.09 9.46 -1.17
N PRO A 145 -14.85 9.46 -0.05
CA PRO A 145 -15.04 8.27 0.75
C PRO A 145 -15.61 7.08 -0.03
N GLN A 146 -16.52 7.35 -0.98
CA GLN A 146 -17.10 6.34 -1.85
C GLN A 146 -16.07 5.70 -2.77
N GLN A 147 -15.15 6.49 -3.33
CA GLN A 147 -14.06 5.97 -4.17
C GLN A 147 -13.11 5.09 -3.36
N MET A 148 -12.61 5.57 -2.22
CA MET A 148 -11.71 4.78 -1.39
C MET A 148 -12.37 3.49 -0.88
N LEU A 149 -13.64 3.54 -0.45
CA LEU A 149 -14.36 2.34 -0.04
C LEU A 149 -14.47 1.33 -1.20
N ALA A 150 -14.82 1.78 -2.41
CA ALA A 150 -14.89 0.91 -3.58
C ALA A 150 -13.52 0.31 -3.95
N SER A 151 -12.45 1.10 -3.86
CA SER A 151 -11.07 0.64 -4.07
C SER A 151 -10.67 -0.42 -3.06
N LEU A 152 -10.94 -0.20 -1.77
CA LEU A 152 -10.66 -1.16 -0.70
C LEU A 152 -11.49 -2.45 -0.83
N ASP A 153 -12.78 -2.34 -1.18
CA ASP A 153 -13.65 -3.48 -1.43
C ASP A 153 -13.10 -4.35 -2.56
N ARG A 154 -12.61 -3.72 -3.62
CA ARG A 154 -12.02 -4.41 -4.75
C ARG A 154 -10.73 -5.14 -4.37
N LEU A 155 -9.83 -4.49 -3.63
CA LEU A 155 -8.61 -5.13 -3.13
C LEU A 155 -8.93 -6.29 -2.18
N ALA A 156 -9.98 -6.18 -1.38
CA ALA A 156 -10.43 -7.24 -0.48
C ALA A 156 -10.98 -8.49 -1.20
N VAL A 157 -11.26 -8.43 -2.51
CA VAL A 157 -11.68 -9.63 -3.28
C VAL A 157 -10.47 -10.52 -3.65
N LEU A 158 -9.25 -9.99 -3.58
CA LEU A 158 -8.04 -10.76 -3.86
C LEU A 158 -7.87 -11.96 -2.90
N PRO A 159 -7.10 -12.99 -3.29
CA PRO A 159 -6.80 -14.14 -2.44
C PRO A 159 -6.30 -13.74 -1.05
N ASP A 160 -6.69 -14.50 -0.02
CA ASP A 160 -6.35 -14.17 1.37
C ASP A 160 -4.84 -14.21 1.64
N ASP A 161 -4.08 -15.01 0.88
CA ASP A 161 -2.63 -15.12 0.94
C ASP A 161 -1.90 -14.04 0.10
N THR A 162 -2.62 -13.14 -0.57
CA THR A 162 -2.02 -12.00 -1.29
C THR A 162 -1.26 -11.12 -0.32
N ARG A 163 0.06 -11.06 -0.50
CA ARG A 163 0.95 -10.20 0.28
C ARG A 163 0.70 -8.74 -0.06
N VAL A 164 0.43 -7.93 0.96
CA VAL A 164 0.16 -6.49 0.82
C VAL A 164 1.43 -5.70 1.08
N CYS A 165 1.94 -5.07 0.04
CA CYS A 165 3.15 -4.25 0.01
C CYS A 165 2.80 -2.77 -0.12
N CYS A 166 2.31 -2.19 0.98
CA CYS A 166 2.08 -0.76 1.09
C CYS A 166 3.38 0.01 1.37
N THR A 167 3.34 1.32 1.17
CA THR A 167 4.52 2.20 1.07
C THR A 167 4.96 2.85 2.38
N HIS A 168 4.22 2.71 3.48
CA HIS A 168 4.55 3.35 4.76
C HIS A 168 4.47 2.39 5.97
N GLU A 169 5.40 2.56 6.91
CA GLU A 169 5.46 1.86 8.21
C GLU A 169 4.49 2.48 9.23
N TYR A 170 3.21 2.61 8.87
CA TYR A 170 2.16 3.18 9.73
C TYR A 170 1.47 2.18 10.64
N THR A 171 1.81 0.89 10.55
CA THR A 171 1.09 -0.24 11.13
C THR A 171 0.78 -0.05 12.62
N LEU A 172 1.75 0.33 13.46
CA LEU A 172 1.49 0.53 14.90
C LEU A 172 0.55 1.70 15.20
N SER A 173 0.63 2.80 14.44
CA SER A 173 -0.31 3.93 14.59
C SER A 173 -1.72 3.55 14.13
N ASN A 174 -1.80 2.74 13.07
CA ASN A 174 -3.05 2.23 12.53
C ASN A 174 -3.72 1.26 13.51
N LEU A 175 -2.94 0.35 14.10
CA LEU A 175 -3.40 -0.61 15.10
C LEU A 175 -3.92 0.06 16.37
N ARG A 176 -3.29 1.16 16.82
CA ARG A 176 -3.79 1.96 17.95
C ARG A 176 -5.18 2.51 17.68
N PHE A 177 -5.41 3.04 16.48
CA PHE A 177 -6.73 3.49 16.06
C PHE A 177 -7.70 2.30 15.96
N ALA A 178 -7.30 1.22 15.30
CA ALA A 178 -8.12 0.02 15.17
C ALA A 178 -8.54 -0.52 16.55
N ARG A 179 -7.66 -0.49 17.56
CA ARG A 179 -7.95 -0.88 18.95
C ARG A 179 -9.01 0.00 19.60
N ALA A 180 -8.99 1.30 19.32
CA ALA A 180 -10.00 2.22 19.83
C ALA A 180 -11.39 1.97 19.21
N VAL A 181 -11.43 1.43 17.98
CA VAL A 181 -12.68 1.15 17.26
C VAL A 181 -13.20 -0.27 17.53
N ASP A 182 -12.33 -1.28 17.58
CA ASP A 182 -12.67 -2.71 17.73
C ASP A 182 -11.86 -3.34 18.89
N PRO A 183 -12.09 -2.92 20.15
CA PRO A 183 -11.24 -3.27 21.29
C PRO A 183 -11.20 -4.77 21.59
N ASP A 184 -12.32 -5.47 21.38
CA ASP A 184 -12.52 -6.88 21.73
C ASP A 184 -12.01 -7.85 20.65
N ASN A 185 -11.46 -7.33 19.54
CA ASN A 185 -10.93 -8.15 18.45
C ASN A 185 -9.57 -8.78 18.83
N ALA A 186 -9.59 -10.10 19.08
CA ALA A 186 -8.42 -10.86 19.49
C ALA A 186 -7.32 -10.95 18.41
N ASP A 187 -7.69 -11.05 17.13
CA ASP A 187 -6.72 -11.08 16.03
C ASP A 187 -5.96 -9.76 15.95
N LEU A 188 -6.67 -8.64 16.15
CA LEU A 188 -6.06 -7.32 16.26
C LEU A 188 -5.14 -7.21 17.49
N GLN A 189 -5.45 -7.83 18.63
CA GLN A 189 -4.57 -7.90 19.83
C GLN A 189 -3.29 -8.66 19.57
N ALA A 190 -3.42 -9.85 18.99
CA ALA A 190 -2.28 -10.69 18.67
C ALA A 190 -1.36 -10.02 17.63
N HIS A 191 -1.94 -9.41 16.59
CA HIS A 191 -1.15 -8.74 15.56
C HIS A 191 -0.45 -7.49 16.09
N GLU A 192 -1.09 -6.71 16.96
CA GLU A 192 -0.45 -5.55 17.58
C GLU A 192 0.79 -5.93 18.40
N GLN A 193 0.70 -6.98 19.22
CA GLN A 193 1.85 -7.49 19.98
C GLN A 193 2.98 -7.98 19.05
N HIS A 194 2.62 -8.65 17.97
CA HIS A 194 3.58 -9.10 16.97
C HIS A 194 4.32 -7.93 16.32
N CYS A 195 3.60 -6.91 15.86
CA CYS A 195 4.18 -5.71 15.26
C CYS A 195 5.04 -4.92 16.24
N GLN A 196 4.65 -4.82 17.51
CA GLN A 196 5.46 -4.18 18.56
C GLN A 196 6.82 -4.89 18.69
N SER A 197 6.82 -6.22 18.77
CA SER A 197 8.06 -7.01 18.84
C SER A 197 8.96 -6.85 17.60
N LEU A 198 8.39 -6.67 16.41
CA LEU A 198 9.16 -6.38 15.20
C LEU A 198 9.79 -4.99 15.28
N ARG A 199 9.01 -3.97 15.62
CA ARG A 199 9.47 -2.58 15.67
C ARG A 199 10.49 -2.33 16.78
N GLU A 200 10.39 -3.00 17.92
CA GLU A 200 11.41 -2.98 18.99
C GLU A 200 12.78 -3.47 18.51
N ARG A 201 12.80 -4.33 17.47
CA ARG A 201 14.02 -4.82 16.81
C ARG A 201 14.36 -4.06 15.52
N ASN A 202 13.68 -2.96 15.24
CA ASN A 202 13.78 -2.19 13.99
C ASN A 202 13.52 -3.03 12.72
N LEU A 203 12.66 -4.06 12.82
CA LEU A 203 12.23 -4.86 11.68
C LEU A 203 10.94 -4.30 11.08
N PRO A 204 10.75 -4.40 9.75
CA PRO A 204 9.50 -4.00 9.10
C PRO A 204 8.32 -4.84 9.59
N THR A 205 7.12 -4.25 9.64
CA THR A 205 5.86 -4.98 9.87
C THR A 205 5.21 -5.49 8.57
N LEU A 206 5.83 -5.17 7.43
CA LEU A 206 5.35 -5.47 6.09
C LEU A 206 6.22 -6.55 5.42
N PRO A 207 5.66 -7.31 4.45
CA PRO A 207 4.29 -7.23 3.95
C PRO A 207 3.25 -7.79 4.92
N SER A 208 2.01 -7.29 4.83
CA SER A 208 0.83 -7.92 5.45
C SER A 208 0.20 -8.93 4.47
N SER A 209 -1.04 -9.37 4.70
CA SER A 209 -1.85 -10.17 3.75
C SER A 209 -3.31 -9.71 3.71
N ILE A 210 -3.98 -9.90 2.57
CA ILE A 210 -5.41 -9.55 2.43
C ILE A 210 -6.27 -10.28 3.47
N GLY A 211 -5.99 -11.55 3.74
CA GLY A 211 -6.70 -12.34 4.75
C GLY A 211 -6.56 -11.75 6.14
N LEU A 212 -5.35 -11.35 6.54
CA LEU A 212 -5.11 -10.66 7.81
C LEU A 212 -5.84 -9.32 7.87
N GLU A 213 -5.72 -8.48 6.82
CA GLU A 213 -6.35 -7.17 6.78
C GLU A 213 -7.88 -7.25 6.91
N LYS A 214 -8.53 -8.26 6.35
CA LYS A 214 -9.97 -8.51 6.57
C LYS A 214 -10.33 -8.76 8.05
N GLN A 215 -9.39 -9.30 8.84
CA GLN A 215 -9.60 -9.56 10.26
C GLN A 215 -9.32 -8.34 11.15
N ILE A 216 -8.36 -7.51 10.79
CA ILE A 216 -7.86 -6.45 11.71
C ILE A 216 -8.11 -5.02 11.24
N ASN A 217 -8.33 -4.79 9.94
CA ASN A 217 -8.37 -3.44 9.39
C ASN A 217 -9.79 -2.85 9.51
N PRO A 218 -9.99 -1.77 10.28
CA PRO A 218 -11.33 -1.19 10.47
C PRO A 218 -11.96 -0.73 9.15
N PHE A 219 -11.15 -0.35 8.16
CA PHE A 219 -11.63 0.13 6.87
C PHE A 219 -12.06 -0.99 5.91
N LEU A 220 -11.56 -2.23 6.09
CA LEU A 220 -12.08 -3.42 5.39
C LEU A 220 -13.25 -4.07 6.13
N ARG A 221 -13.47 -3.66 7.39
CA ARG A 221 -14.48 -4.23 8.30
C ARG A 221 -15.67 -3.31 8.54
N VAL A 222 -15.87 -2.27 7.73
CA VAL A 222 -16.97 -1.28 7.92
C VAL A 222 -18.37 -1.89 7.90
N ARG A 223 -18.50 -3.14 7.41
CA ARG A 223 -19.74 -3.93 7.40
C ARG A 223 -19.94 -4.81 8.64
N ALA A 224 -18.95 -4.91 9.53
CA ALA A 224 -19.08 -5.69 10.74
C ALA A 224 -19.90 -4.91 11.79
N PRO A 225 -20.78 -5.57 12.55
CA PRO A 225 -21.61 -4.92 13.57
C PRO A 225 -20.81 -4.08 14.57
N ALA A 226 -19.65 -4.58 15.01
CA ALA A 226 -18.77 -3.90 15.95
C ALA A 226 -18.30 -2.53 15.42
N LEU A 227 -17.92 -2.44 14.14
CA LEU A 227 -17.46 -1.20 13.52
C LEU A 227 -18.61 -0.21 13.33
N SER A 228 -19.80 -0.71 12.94
CA SER A 228 -21.00 0.14 12.84
C SER A 228 -21.44 0.70 14.20
N GLU A 229 -21.33 -0.09 15.26
CA GLU A 229 -21.63 0.36 16.63
C GLU A 229 -20.59 1.38 17.12
N ALA A 230 -19.30 1.10 16.93
CA ALA A 230 -18.23 2.00 17.32
C ALA A 230 -18.33 3.36 16.61
N ALA A 231 -18.63 3.36 15.30
CA ALA A 231 -18.84 4.59 14.54
C ALA A 231 -20.03 5.39 15.08
N ARG A 232 -21.17 4.77 15.37
CA ARG A 232 -22.34 5.45 15.97
C ARG A 232 -22.10 5.93 17.40
N ARG A 233 -21.28 5.21 18.18
CA ARG A 233 -20.88 5.64 19.53
C ARG A 233 -20.03 6.90 19.46
N HIS A 234 -19.18 7.02 18.44
CA HIS A 234 -18.36 8.20 18.20
C HIS A 234 -19.19 9.37 17.61
N ALA A 235 -20.06 9.08 16.65
CA ALA A 235 -20.91 10.04 15.94
C ALA A 235 -22.35 9.48 15.78
N PRO A 236 -23.31 9.84 16.66
CA PRO A 236 -24.65 9.25 16.68
C PRO A 236 -25.44 9.36 15.37
N GLU A 237 -25.11 10.34 14.52
CA GLU A 237 -25.70 10.57 13.21
C GLU A 237 -25.15 9.68 12.09
N THR A 238 -24.16 8.81 12.37
CA THR A 238 -23.57 7.92 11.36
C THR A 238 -24.63 7.03 10.69
N PRO A 239 -24.77 7.11 9.35
CA PRO A 239 -25.62 6.19 8.60
C PRO A 239 -25.20 4.73 8.82
N SER A 240 -26.17 3.82 8.82
CA SER A 240 -25.93 2.40 9.08
C SER A 240 -25.30 1.64 7.91
N ASP A 241 -25.16 2.27 6.75
CA ASP A 241 -24.54 1.63 5.59
C ASP A 241 -23.01 1.68 5.65
N ALA A 242 -22.36 0.88 4.81
CA ALA A 242 -20.90 0.77 4.77
C ALA A 242 -20.22 2.12 4.48
N LEU A 243 -20.84 2.96 3.66
CA LEU A 243 -20.28 4.26 3.28
C LEU A 243 -20.31 5.25 4.45
N GLY A 244 -21.41 5.31 5.21
CA GLY A 244 -21.54 6.12 6.40
C GLY A 244 -20.52 5.72 7.46
N VAL A 245 -20.42 4.42 7.75
CA VAL A 245 -19.43 3.89 8.69
C VAL A 245 -18.00 4.20 8.23
N PHE A 246 -17.67 3.94 6.97
CA PHE A 246 -16.36 4.27 6.41
C PHE A 246 -16.03 5.76 6.56
N THR A 247 -16.97 6.63 6.18
CA THR A 247 -16.80 8.09 6.22
C THR A 247 -16.53 8.56 7.65
N THR A 248 -17.31 8.07 8.62
CA THR A 248 -17.11 8.40 10.04
C THR A 248 -15.76 7.92 10.56
N LEU A 249 -15.40 6.65 10.33
CA LEU A 249 -14.11 6.12 10.80
C LEU A 249 -12.92 6.84 10.16
N ARG A 250 -13.04 7.22 8.88
CA ARG A 250 -11.98 7.93 8.17
C ARG A 250 -11.77 9.33 8.72
N ALA A 251 -12.86 10.05 9.00
CA ALA A 251 -12.83 11.36 9.66
C ALA A 251 -12.27 11.25 11.09
N TRP A 252 -12.69 10.24 11.86
CA TRP A 252 -12.19 9.99 13.21
C TRP A 252 -10.68 9.74 13.19
N LYS A 253 -10.17 8.86 12.32
CA LYS A 253 -8.73 8.58 12.22
C LYS A 253 -7.91 9.81 11.83
N ASN A 254 -8.47 10.77 11.11
CA ASN A 254 -7.74 11.99 10.72
C ASN A 254 -7.36 12.88 11.91
N VAL A 255 -8.14 12.83 12.99
CA VAL A 255 -7.94 13.63 14.21
C VAL A 255 -7.51 12.79 15.42
N PHE A 256 -7.38 11.47 15.25
CA PHE A 256 -6.98 10.54 16.30
C PHE A 256 -5.48 10.66 16.61
N GLN A 257 -5.13 10.71 17.89
CA GLN A 257 -3.76 10.84 18.41
C GLN A 257 -3.28 9.52 19.03
#